data_AF-A0AAV7F2Y8-F1
#
_entry.id   AF-A0AAV7F2Y8-F1
#
_cell.length_a   1.000
_cell.length_b   1.000
_cell.length_c   1.000
_cell.angle_alpha   90.00
_cell.angle_beta   90.00
_cell.angle_gamma   90.00
#
_symmetry.space_group_name_H-M   'P 1'
#
loop_
_entity.id
_entity.type
_entity.pdbx_description
1 polymer ?
#
loop_
_entity_poly.entity_id
_entity_poly.type
_entity_poly.pdbx_seq_one_letter_code
_entity_poly.pdbx_strand_id
1 'polypeptide(L)'
;MALSASLFLSASPTTTNLSSSLFPPSSSSSSSSSSSLSFSANCDSSLAFLLRKQSLNVSTPRQLTVKSMAPPKPGGKAKKVTGMVKLALEAGKATPAPPVGPALGSKGVNIMAFCKEYNAKTADKAGYVIPVEITVYDDKSFTFVLKTPPASVLLLKAAGVEKGSKEPQREKVGKVTADQVQAIAKEKLPDLNCATIESAMRIIAGTAANMGIDVEPPILEPKKKVVL
;
A
#
# COMPACT_ATOMS: atom_id res chain seq x y z
N MET A 1 2.49 28.14 -59.44
CA MET A 1 3.17 26.96 -60.04
C MET A 1 3.10 25.84 -58.99
N ALA A 2 2.03 25.05 -58.94
CA ALA A 2 1.68 23.93 -59.82
C ALA A 2 2.36 22.61 -59.41
N LEU A 3 1.53 21.63 -58.99
CA LEU A 3 1.63 20.15 -59.11
C LEU A 3 2.72 19.46 -58.25
N SER A 4 2.46 18.42 -57.44
CA SER A 4 1.92 17.07 -57.73
C SER A 4 1.69 16.37 -56.36
N ALA A 5 0.56 15.76 -55.97
CA ALA A 5 -0.20 14.62 -56.49
C ALA A 5 0.52 13.25 -56.45
N SER A 6 0.00 12.39 -55.55
CA SER A 6 -0.23 10.92 -55.68
C SER A 6 0.94 9.92 -55.72
N LEU A 7 0.94 8.94 -54.79
CA LEU A 7 0.70 7.53 -55.13
C LEU A 7 0.56 6.58 -53.91
N PHE A 8 -0.47 5.73 -54.06
CA PHE A 8 -0.92 4.58 -53.27
C PHE A 8 -0.02 3.34 -53.47
N LEU A 9 0.15 2.49 -52.44
CA LEU A 9 0.33 1.03 -52.54
C LEU A 9 0.13 0.42 -51.12
N SER A 10 -1.00 -0.22 -50.77
CA SER A 10 -1.46 -1.59 -51.08
C SER A 10 -0.52 -2.72 -50.61
N ALA A 11 -0.89 -3.44 -49.54
CA ALA A 11 -0.98 -4.93 -49.52
C ALA A 11 -1.42 -5.49 -48.15
N SER A 12 -2.23 -6.55 -48.25
CA SER A 12 -3.16 -7.21 -47.32
C SER A 12 -2.56 -8.14 -46.24
N PRO A 13 -3.40 -8.61 -45.28
CA PRO A 13 -3.02 -9.50 -44.18
C PRO A 13 -3.06 -11.00 -44.57
N THR A 14 -2.27 -11.83 -43.88
CA THR A 14 -2.39 -13.31 -43.95
C THR A 14 -2.41 -13.95 -42.58
N THR A 15 -3.43 -14.79 -42.42
CA THR A 15 -3.77 -15.73 -41.37
C THR A 15 -2.78 -16.89 -41.23
N THR A 16 -2.50 -17.33 -40.00
CA THR A 16 -2.41 -18.77 -39.69
C THR A 16 -2.88 -19.05 -38.26
N ASN A 17 -3.82 -19.97 -38.19
CA ASN A 17 -4.47 -20.55 -37.03
C ASN A 17 -3.86 -21.95 -36.87
N LEU A 18 -3.47 -22.38 -35.66
CA LEU A 18 -3.18 -23.79 -35.39
C LEU A 18 -3.45 -24.12 -33.91
N SER A 19 -4.36 -25.08 -33.77
CA SER A 19 -4.91 -25.73 -32.59
C SER A 19 -3.95 -26.78 -31.99
N SER A 20 -4.04 -27.00 -30.66
CA SER A 20 -3.97 -28.31 -29.98
C SER A 20 -3.95 -28.08 -28.45
N SER A 21 -5.05 -28.27 -27.73
CA SER A 21 -5.51 -29.51 -27.07
C SER A 21 -4.60 -30.01 -25.92
N LEU A 22 -5.12 -30.02 -24.68
CA LEU A 22 -5.17 -31.18 -23.76
C LEU A 22 -5.43 -30.76 -22.29
N PHE A 23 -6.67 -30.96 -21.84
CA PHE A 23 -7.04 -31.38 -20.47
C PHE A 23 -7.08 -32.93 -20.46
N PRO A 24 -6.93 -33.68 -19.34
CA PRO A 24 -7.92 -33.73 -18.25
C PRO A 24 -7.34 -34.04 -16.82
N PRO A 25 -8.19 -34.19 -15.79
CA PRO A 25 -7.84 -34.03 -14.37
C PRO A 25 -7.73 -35.36 -13.60
N SER A 26 -7.25 -35.30 -12.35
CA SER A 26 -7.42 -36.38 -11.38
C SER A 26 -7.54 -35.87 -9.94
N SER A 27 -8.58 -36.42 -9.31
CA SER A 27 -9.22 -36.23 -8.01
C SER A 27 -8.50 -36.84 -6.80
N SER A 28 -9.13 -36.62 -5.63
CA SER A 28 -9.07 -37.36 -4.34
C SER A 28 -8.17 -36.73 -3.25
N SER A 29 -8.49 -36.69 -1.96
CA SER A 29 -9.68 -36.88 -1.11
C SER A 29 -9.21 -36.76 0.37
N SER A 30 -10.13 -36.45 1.30
CA SER A 30 -10.09 -36.81 2.76
C SER A 30 -8.94 -36.25 3.64
N SER A 31 -9.04 -35.96 4.94
CA SER A 31 -10.06 -36.12 5.99
C SER A 31 -9.56 -35.44 7.28
N SER A 32 -10.51 -35.04 8.13
CA SER A 32 -10.43 -34.87 9.60
C SER A 32 -9.59 -35.97 10.30
N SER A 33 -8.95 -35.81 11.47
CA SER A 33 -9.51 -35.81 12.86
C SER A 33 -8.30 -35.87 13.83
N SER A 34 -8.09 -34.97 14.80
CA SER A 34 -8.42 -35.10 16.25
C SER A 34 -8.35 -36.49 16.91
N SER A 35 -7.39 -36.71 17.82
CA SER A 35 -7.46 -37.51 19.09
C SER A 35 -6.03 -37.72 19.64
N SER A 36 -5.59 -37.14 20.77
CA SER A 36 -5.88 -37.47 22.19
C SER A 36 -5.44 -38.87 22.64
N LEU A 37 -4.28 -38.95 23.30
CA LEU A 37 -3.85 -40.03 24.21
C LEU A 37 -3.04 -39.28 25.30
N SER A 38 -3.44 -39.11 26.57
CA SER A 38 -3.97 -40.01 27.61
C SER A 38 -3.01 -41.14 27.97
N PHE A 39 -2.08 -40.87 28.88
CA PHE A 39 -1.44 -41.91 29.69
C PHE A 39 -1.53 -41.53 31.17
N SER A 40 -1.92 -42.50 31.97
CA SER A 40 -2.40 -42.37 33.35
C SER A 40 -1.48 -43.13 34.30
N ALA A 41 -1.43 -42.61 35.54
CA ALA A 41 -1.29 -43.31 36.83
C ALA A 41 0.04 -43.95 37.29
N ASN A 42 0.53 -43.34 38.38
CA ASN A 42 0.83 -43.89 39.72
C ASN A 42 2.01 -44.85 40.00
N CYS A 43 2.80 -44.45 41.01
CA CYS A 43 3.16 -45.21 42.23
C CYS A 43 3.87 -44.26 43.23
N ASP A 44 3.31 -43.97 44.41
CA ASP A 44 3.61 -44.60 45.72
C ASP A 44 5.06 -44.45 46.19
N SER A 45 5.44 -44.21 47.44
CA SER A 45 4.83 -43.76 48.69
C SER A 45 5.98 -43.67 49.72
N SER A 46 5.82 -42.84 50.74
CA SER A 46 6.43 -42.93 52.09
C SER A 46 7.95 -42.84 52.28
N LEU A 47 8.40 -41.85 53.07
CA LEU A 47 8.89 -42.08 54.44
C LEU A 47 9.20 -40.75 55.14
N ALA A 48 8.44 -40.49 56.20
CA ALA A 48 8.66 -39.42 57.17
C ALA A 48 9.77 -39.84 58.15
N PHE A 49 10.80 -39.01 58.30
CA PHE A 49 11.81 -39.18 59.35
C PHE A 49 12.07 -37.86 60.08
N LEU A 50 11.44 -37.78 61.25
CA LEU A 50 11.92 -37.20 62.50
C LEU A 50 12.22 -35.69 62.64
N LEU A 51 11.47 -35.11 63.58
CA LEU A 51 11.52 -33.76 64.15
C LEU A 51 12.93 -33.27 64.52
N ARG A 52 13.17 -31.97 64.28
CA ARG A 52 13.78 -31.10 65.30
C ARG A 52 13.31 -29.64 65.15
N LYS A 53 12.62 -29.16 66.19
CA LYS A 53 12.31 -27.76 66.46
C LYS A 53 13.60 -26.93 66.42
N GLN A 54 13.59 -25.79 65.72
CA GLN A 54 14.13 -24.53 66.22
C GLN A 54 13.72 -23.35 65.34
N SER A 55 13.17 -22.34 66.02
CA SER A 55 12.72 -21.07 65.47
C SER A 55 13.92 -20.16 65.26
N LEU A 56 14.06 -19.53 64.09
CA LEU A 56 14.71 -18.24 63.91
C LEU A 56 14.12 -17.50 62.69
N ASN A 57 13.88 -16.20 62.88
CA ASN A 57 13.50 -15.20 61.89
C ASN A 57 14.29 -15.32 60.58
N VAL A 58 13.58 -15.46 59.46
CA VAL A 58 14.11 -15.18 58.12
C VAL A 58 13.10 -14.32 57.37
N SER A 59 13.53 -13.08 57.10
CA SER A 59 13.04 -12.14 56.11
C SER A 59 12.20 -12.79 55.00
N THR A 60 10.93 -12.41 54.89
CA THR A 60 10.09 -12.76 53.74
C THR A 60 10.66 -12.10 52.48
N PRO A 61 11.17 -12.84 51.49
CA PRO A 61 11.46 -12.24 50.20
C PRO A 61 10.13 -11.87 49.54
N ARG A 62 9.98 -10.62 49.10
CA ARG A 62 8.83 -10.18 48.30
C ARG A 62 8.71 -11.11 47.10
N GLN A 63 7.60 -11.84 47.02
CA GLN A 63 7.27 -12.64 45.85
C GLN A 63 6.99 -11.69 44.69
N LEU A 64 8.01 -11.43 43.86
CA LEU A 64 7.84 -10.73 42.60
C LEU A 64 7.01 -11.64 41.69
N THR A 65 5.70 -11.43 41.69
CA THR A 65 4.82 -12.08 40.73
C THR A 65 5.20 -11.54 39.36
N VAL A 66 5.80 -12.36 38.52
CA VAL A 66 6.11 -12.05 37.12
C VAL A 66 4.78 -11.83 36.41
N LYS A 67 4.33 -10.57 36.35
CA LYS A 67 3.25 -10.17 35.44
C LYS A 67 3.80 -10.31 34.02
N SER A 68 3.29 -11.32 33.31
CA SER A 68 3.31 -11.45 31.85
C SER A 68 4.69 -11.31 31.17
N MET A 69 5.28 -12.43 30.77
CA MET A 69 6.24 -12.45 29.66
C MET A 69 5.61 -11.75 28.46
N ALA A 70 6.24 -10.69 27.96
CA ALA A 70 5.91 -10.14 26.66
C ALA A 70 6.05 -11.26 25.61
N PRO A 71 5.08 -11.42 24.68
CA PRO A 71 5.19 -12.44 23.63
C PRO A 71 6.53 -12.26 22.89
N PRO A 72 7.24 -13.35 22.57
CA PRO A 72 8.52 -13.25 21.87
C PRO A 72 8.32 -12.48 20.57
N LYS A 73 9.07 -11.39 20.40
CA LYS A 73 9.12 -10.59 19.18
C LYS A 73 9.31 -11.54 17.99
N PRO A 74 8.48 -11.50 16.93
CA PRO A 74 8.62 -12.40 15.80
C PRO A 74 10.04 -12.29 15.24
N GLY A 75 10.80 -13.38 15.38
CA GLY A 75 12.24 -13.49 15.09
C GLY A 75 12.57 -13.51 13.61
N GLY A 76 12.00 -12.60 12.82
CA GLY A 76 12.51 -12.31 11.49
C GLY A 76 13.76 -11.45 11.61
N LYS A 77 14.90 -11.91 11.09
CA LYS A 77 16.06 -11.03 10.87
C LYS A 77 15.57 -9.86 10.02
N ALA A 78 15.69 -8.63 10.52
CA ALA A 78 15.35 -7.45 9.74
C ALA A 78 16.20 -7.47 8.47
N LYS A 79 15.56 -7.68 7.31
CA LYS A 79 16.25 -7.66 6.03
C LYS A 79 16.87 -6.29 5.88
N LYS A 80 18.19 -6.24 5.72
CA LYS A 80 18.92 -5.00 5.51
C LYS A 80 18.44 -4.39 4.19
N VAL A 81 18.08 -3.10 4.25
CA VAL A 81 17.58 -2.34 3.10
C VAL A 81 18.79 -1.79 2.35
N THR A 82 18.98 -2.23 1.11
CA THR A 82 20.06 -1.77 0.23
C THR A 82 19.74 -0.41 -0.38
N GLY A 83 18.45 -0.13 -0.62
CA GLY A 83 18.01 1.15 -1.17
C GLY A 83 16.51 1.27 -1.34
N MET A 84 16.07 2.52 -1.55
CA MET A 84 14.68 2.86 -1.82
C MET A 84 14.57 3.57 -3.17
N VAL A 85 13.59 3.21 -3.98
CA VAL A 85 13.32 3.82 -5.29
C VAL A 85 11.86 4.27 -5.33
N LYS A 86 11.62 5.51 -5.78
CA LYS A 86 10.27 6.08 -5.94
C LYS A 86 9.99 6.24 -7.43
N LEU A 87 8.88 5.67 -7.89
CA LEU A 87 8.44 5.75 -9.28
C LEU A 87 6.99 6.21 -9.34
N ALA A 88 6.62 6.90 -10.42
CA ALA A 88 5.24 7.24 -10.73
C ALA A 88 4.85 6.48 -12.00
N LEU A 89 3.86 5.59 -11.89
CA LEU A 89 3.42 4.74 -12.99
C LEU A 89 1.91 4.84 -13.18
N GLU A 90 1.47 4.66 -14.42
CA GLU A 90 0.04 4.56 -14.72
C GLU A 90 -0.50 3.20 -14.27
N ALA A 91 -1.67 3.28 -13.63
CA ALA A 91 -2.43 2.14 -13.18
C ALA A 91 -2.72 1.12 -14.30
N GLY A 92 -2.35 -0.14 -14.10
CA GLY A 92 -2.60 -1.24 -15.04
C GLY A 92 -1.77 -1.21 -16.31
N LYS A 93 -0.87 -0.23 -16.47
CA LYS A 93 -0.01 -0.05 -17.65
C LYS A 93 1.49 -0.14 -17.33
N ALA A 94 1.88 -0.87 -16.29
CA ALA A 94 3.30 -1.11 -16.04
C ALA A 94 3.88 -2.03 -17.12
N THR A 95 4.72 -1.47 -17.98
CA THR A 95 5.51 -2.18 -18.98
C THR A 95 7.00 -1.98 -18.70
N PRO A 96 7.87 -2.96 -19.01
CA PRO A 96 9.32 -2.89 -18.73
C PRO A 96 10.08 -1.89 -19.64
N ALA A 97 9.40 -0.83 -20.10
CA ALA A 97 9.91 0.15 -21.04
C ALA A 97 11.14 0.93 -20.51
N PRO A 98 11.86 1.67 -21.37
CA PRO A 98 13.06 2.43 -21.00
C PRO A 98 12.96 3.40 -19.82
N PRO A 99 11.80 3.95 -19.38
CA PRO A 99 11.77 4.75 -18.15
C PRO A 99 11.84 3.93 -16.85
N VAL A 100 11.29 2.71 -16.83
CA VAL A 100 11.29 1.86 -15.61
C VAL A 100 12.52 0.96 -15.54
N GLY A 101 13.03 0.53 -16.70
CA GLY A 101 14.16 -0.39 -16.82
C GLY A 101 15.43 0.12 -16.14
N PRO A 102 15.94 1.32 -16.46
CA PRO A 102 17.14 1.89 -15.83
C PRO A 102 16.97 2.16 -14.33
N ALA A 103 15.81 2.69 -13.93
CA ALA A 103 15.56 3.05 -12.53
C ALA A 103 15.58 1.82 -11.60
N LEU A 104 14.90 0.74 -11.99
CA LEU A 104 14.84 -0.50 -11.20
C LEU A 104 16.01 -1.45 -11.46
N GLY A 105 16.52 -1.48 -12.69
CA GLY A 105 17.65 -2.30 -13.09
C GLY A 105 18.93 -1.94 -12.35
N SER A 106 19.17 -0.65 -12.09
CA SER A 106 20.34 -0.19 -11.32
C SER A 106 20.42 -0.74 -9.88
N LYS A 107 19.28 -1.16 -9.31
CA LYS A 107 19.17 -1.71 -7.95
C LYS A 107 18.97 -3.23 -7.95
N GLY A 108 18.97 -3.88 -9.11
CA GLY A 108 18.86 -5.34 -9.22
C GLY A 108 17.46 -5.90 -8.91
N VAL A 109 16.41 -5.10 -9.10
CA VAL A 109 15.01 -5.52 -8.90
C VAL A 109 14.52 -6.34 -10.11
N ASN A 110 13.73 -7.39 -9.86
CA ASN A 110 13.09 -8.15 -10.94
C ASN A 110 11.94 -7.35 -11.57
N ILE A 111 12.24 -6.67 -12.69
CA ILE A 111 11.33 -5.76 -13.40
C ILE A 111 10.03 -6.47 -13.82
N MET A 112 10.12 -7.69 -14.35
CA MET A 112 8.94 -8.42 -14.82
C MET A 112 8.01 -8.84 -13.69
N ALA A 113 8.57 -9.28 -12.56
CA ALA A 113 7.78 -9.63 -11.38
C ALA A 113 7.06 -8.39 -10.82
N PHE A 114 7.78 -7.27 -10.73
CA PHE A 114 7.21 -6.00 -10.29
C PHE A 114 6.06 -5.53 -11.19
N CYS A 115 6.23 -5.53 -12.52
CA CYS A 115 5.17 -5.10 -13.44
C CYS A 115 3.90 -5.95 -13.30
N LYS A 116 4.03 -7.28 -13.11
CA LYS A 116 2.88 -8.18 -12.92
C LYS A 116 2.15 -7.90 -11.60
N GLU A 117 2.89 -7.83 -10.49
CA GLU A 117 2.31 -7.56 -9.18
C GLU A 117 1.68 -6.16 -9.10
N TYR A 118 2.30 -5.16 -9.73
CA TYR A 118 1.79 -3.79 -9.79
C TYR A 118 0.47 -3.72 -10.57
N ASN A 119 0.39 -4.35 -11.75
CA ASN A 119 -0.82 -4.36 -12.55
C ASN A 119 -1.96 -5.13 -11.85
N ALA A 120 -1.65 -6.22 -11.15
CA ALA A 120 -2.64 -6.97 -10.37
C ALA A 120 -3.22 -6.15 -9.21
N LYS A 121 -2.39 -5.46 -8.42
CA LYS A 121 -2.84 -4.62 -7.30
C LYS A 121 -3.52 -3.32 -7.73
N THR A 122 -3.29 -2.88 -8.96
CA THR A 122 -3.73 -1.58 -9.45
C THR A 122 -4.88 -1.68 -10.47
N ALA A 123 -5.39 -2.90 -10.72
CA ALA A 123 -6.50 -3.14 -11.64
C ALA A 123 -7.74 -2.32 -11.28
N ASP A 124 -8.00 -2.11 -9.98
CA ASP A 124 -9.18 -1.40 -9.48
C ASP A 124 -9.15 0.11 -9.76
N LYS A 125 -7.95 0.68 -9.99
CA LYS A 125 -7.73 2.14 -10.12
C LYS A 125 -7.20 2.51 -11.50
N ALA A 126 -7.65 1.81 -12.54
CA ALA A 126 -7.22 2.03 -13.93
C ALA A 126 -7.37 3.51 -14.35
N GLY A 127 -6.35 4.05 -15.02
CA GLY A 127 -6.36 5.43 -15.51
C GLY A 127 -5.92 6.51 -14.50
N TYR A 128 -5.36 6.13 -13.36
CA TYR A 128 -4.67 7.05 -12.44
C TYR A 128 -3.16 6.82 -12.43
N VAL A 129 -2.37 7.87 -12.20
CA VAL A 129 -0.93 7.72 -11.93
C VAL A 129 -0.76 7.42 -10.46
N ILE A 130 -0.27 6.22 -10.13
CA ILE A 130 -0.04 5.78 -8.76
C ILE A 130 1.46 5.81 -8.46
N PRO A 131 1.89 6.64 -7.50
CA PRO A 131 3.25 6.61 -7.02
C PRO A 131 3.49 5.35 -6.18
N VAL A 132 4.63 4.72 -6.41
CA VAL A 132 5.06 3.51 -5.73
C VAL A 132 6.42 3.73 -5.09
N GLU A 133 6.55 3.26 -3.86
CA GLU A 133 7.80 3.24 -3.12
C GLU A 133 8.27 1.80 -3.01
N ILE A 134 9.44 1.54 -3.60
CA ILE A 134 10.02 0.20 -3.70
C ILE A 134 11.22 0.16 -2.76
N THR A 135 11.19 -0.78 -1.83
CA THR A 135 12.28 -1.07 -0.91
C THR A 135 12.99 -2.32 -1.39
N VAL A 136 14.30 -2.18 -1.66
CA VAL A 136 15.17 -3.27 -2.12
C VAL A 136 15.98 -3.79 -0.95
N TYR A 137 16.03 -5.10 -0.81
CA TYR A 137 16.81 -5.79 0.21
C TYR A 137 18.07 -6.43 -0.40
N ASP A 138 19.03 -6.79 0.46
CA ASP A 138 20.33 -7.34 0.04
C ASP A 138 20.21 -8.67 -0.73
N ASP A 139 19.12 -9.42 -0.53
CA ASP A 139 18.81 -10.67 -1.23
C ASP A 139 18.19 -10.45 -2.62
N LYS A 140 18.19 -9.21 -3.14
CA LYS A 140 17.51 -8.77 -4.37
C LYS A 140 15.98 -8.96 -4.33
N SER A 141 15.44 -9.35 -3.17
CA SER A 141 14.00 -9.28 -2.96
C SER A 141 13.58 -7.82 -2.82
N PHE A 142 12.37 -7.53 -3.26
CA PHE A 142 11.80 -6.20 -3.16
C PHE A 142 10.44 -6.28 -2.49
N THR A 143 10.12 -5.26 -1.72
CA THR A 143 8.75 -4.99 -1.30
C THR A 143 8.36 -3.63 -1.84
N PHE A 144 7.09 -3.46 -2.16
CA PHE A 144 6.60 -2.17 -2.62
C PHE A 144 5.30 -1.81 -1.93
N VAL A 145 5.19 -0.52 -1.61
CA VAL A 145 3.98 0.08 -1.04
C VAL A 145 3.39 0.98 -2.10
N LEU A 146 2.15 0.68 -2.49
CA LEU A 146 1.35 1.56 -3.33
C LEU A 146 0.81 2.69 -2.48
N LYS A 147 1.09 3.92 -2.89
CA LYS A 147 0.43 5.08 -2.32
C LYS A 147 -0.84 5.39 -3.10
N THR A 148 -1.66 6.27 -2.60
CA THR A 148 -2.80 6.81 -3.32
C THR A 148 -2.36 7.75 -4.44
N PRO A 149 -3.17 7.87 -5.50
CA PRO A 149 -2.88 8.81 -6.58
C PRO A 149 -2.77 10.25 -6.05
N PRO A 150 -2.02 11.12 -6.75
CA PRO A 150 -1.83 12.49 -6.33
C PRO A 150 -3.17 13.22 -6.26
N ALA A 151 -3.36 13.99 -5.18
CA ALA A 151 -4.59 14.76 -4.95
C ALA A 151 -4.90 15.71 -6.11
N SER A 152 -3.87 16.23 -6.78
CA SER A 152 -4.02 17.05 -7.98
C SER A 152 -4.81 16.35 -9.08
N VAL A 153 -4.50 15.09 -9.38
CA VAL A 153 -5.19 14.34 -10.44
C VAL A 153 -6.62 13.98 -10.03
N LEU A 154 -6.84 13.67 -8.74
CA LEU A 154 -8.18 13.40 -8.22
C LEU A 154 -9.08 14.64 -8.30
N LEU A 155 -8.55 15.81 -7.93
CA LEU A 155 -9.27 17.08 -7.99
C LEU A 155 -9.51 17.55 -9.42
N LEU A 156 -8.55 17.38 -10.33
CA LEU A 156 -8.71 17.68 -11.75
C LEU A 156 -9.83 16.84 -12.39
N LYS A 157 -9.91 15.54 -12.06
CA LYS A 157 -11.01 14.67 -12.50
C LYS A 157 -12.35 15.07 -11.88
N ALA A 158 -12.38 15.43 -10.60
CA ALA A 158 -13.61 15.88 -9.93
C ALA A 158 -14.13 17.22 -10.49
N ALA A 159 -13.22 18.11 -10.87
CA ALA A 159 -13.55 19.40 -11.50
C ALA A 159 -13.79 19.31 -13.01
N GLY A 160 -13.43 18.19 -13.65
CA GLY A 160 -13.54 18.00 -15.10
C GLY A 160 -12.55 18.85 -15.91
N VAL A 161 -11.41 19.23 -15.33
CA VAL A 161 -10.40 20.10 -15.96
C VAL A 161 -9.12 19.32 -16.21
N GLU A 162 -8.50 19.49 -17.39
CA GLU A 162 -7.28 18.77 -17.76
C GLU A 162 -6.00 19.36 -17.15
N LYS A 163 -5.97 20.69 -16.94
CA LYS A 163 -4.80 21.44 -16.47
C LYS A 163 -5.18 22.39 -15.33
N GLY A 164 -4.31 22.50 -14.34
CA GLY A 164 -4.46 23.49 -13.26
C GLY A 164 -4.22 24.92 -13.75
N SER A 165 -4.59 25.89 -12.92
CA SER A 165 -4.36 27.31 -13.18
C SER A 165 -2.87 27.65 -13.18
N LYS A 166 -2.45 28.57 -14.07
CA LYS A 166 -1.10 29.16 -14.05
C LYS A 166 -0.94 30.16 -12.92
N GLU A 167 -2.01 30.89 -12.59
CA GLU A 167 -2.06 31.86 -11.49
C GLU A 167 -3.21 31.52 -10.53
N PRO A 168 -3.00 30.60 -9.56
CA PRO A 168 -4.06 29.99 -8.74
C PRO A 168 -4.96 30.96 -7.98
N GLN A 169 -4.44 32.14 -7.60
CA GLN A 169 -5.20 33.15 -6.86
C GLN A 169 -5.97 34.12 -7.76
N ARG A 170 -5.63 34.21 -9.04
CA ARG A 170 -6.22 35.17 -9.99
C ARG A 170 -7.17 34.47 -10.97
N GLU A 171 -6.73 33.37 -11.54
CA GLU A 171 -7.50 32.59 -12.51
C GLU A 171 -8.00 31.31 -11.85
N LYS A 172 -9.32 31.24 -11.66
CA LYS A 172 -9.99 30.06 -11.11
C LYS A 172 -10.48 29.18 -12.25
N VAL A 173 -10.02 27.94 -12.29
CA VAL A 173 -10.24 27.01 -13.41
C VAL A 173 -11.39 26.04 -13.16
N GLY A 174 -11.89 25.93 -11.92
CA GLY A 174 -13.01 25.05 -11.61
C GLY A 174 -13.52 25.20 -10.18
N LYS A 175 -14.60 24.48 -9.89
CA LYS A 175 -15.20 24.38 -8.55
C LYS A 175 -15.42 22.92 -8.19
N VAL A 176 -15.27 22.59 -6.91
CA VAL A 176 -15.57 21.25 -6.36
C VAL A 176 -16.45 21.38 -5.12
N THR A 177 -17.33 20.40 -4.93
CA THR A 177 -18.22 20.37 -3.75
C THR A 177 -17.51 19.76 -2.55
N ALA A 178 -17.94 20.11 -1.34
CA ALA A 178 -17.41 19.51 -0.11
C ALA A 178 -17.56 17.98 -0.07
N ASP A 179 -18.61 17.42 -0.69
CA ASP A 179 -18.83 15.97 -0.75
C ASP A 179 -17.75 15.27 -1.59
N GLN A 180 -17.37 15.87 -2.73
CA GLN A 180 -16.28 15.36 -3.56
C GLN A 180 -14.95 15.42 -2.80
N VAL A 181 -14.70 16.52 -2.08
CA VAL A 181 -13.51 16.66 -1.24
C VAL A 181 -13.49 15.60 -0.14
N GLN A 182 -14.63 15.29 0.48
CA GLN A 182 -14.74 14.26 1.50
C GLN A 182 -14.48 12.86 0.93
N ALA A 183 -15.01 12.55 -0.25
CA ALA A 183 -14.75 11.28 -0.94
C ALA A 183 -13.25 11.10 -1.25
N ILE A 184 -12.62 12.13 -1.84
CA ILE A 184 -11.18 12.15 -2.12
C ILE A 184 -10.36 12.02 -0.83
N ALA A 185 -10.78 12.68 0.25
CA ALA A 185 -10.11 12.60 1.53
C ALA A 185 -10.17 11.19 2.14
N LYS A 186 -11.31 10.48 2.01
CA LYS A 186 -11.46 9.08 2.45
C LYS A 186 -10.55 8.14 1.64
N GLU A 187 -10.51 8.33 0.32
CA GLU A 187 -9.63 7.54 -0.55
C GLU A 187 -8.15 7.75 -0.23
N LYS A 188 -7.76 8.99 0.08
CA LYS A 188 -6.36 9.36 0.39
C LYS A 188 -5.96 9.16 1.85
N LEU A 189 -6.92 8.90 2.73
CA LEU A 189 -6.72 8.73 4.17
C LEU A 189 -5.55 7.80 4.56
N PRO A 190 -5.33 6.62 3.94
CA PRO A 190 -4.25 5.73 4.34
C PRO A 190 -2.84 6.31 4.13
N ASP A 191 -2.68 7.33 3.29
CA ASP A 191 -1.38 7.98 3.04
C ASP A 191 -1.22 9.32 3.77
N LEU A 192 -2.29 9.82 4.40
CA LEU A 192 -2.25 11.08 5.13
C LEU A 192 -1.97 10.83 6.61
N ASN A 193 -1.10 11.65 7.19
CA ASN A 193 -0.78 11.61 8.62
C ASN A 193 -1.80 12.44 9.44
N CYS A 194 -3.11 12.22 9.24
CA CYS A 194 -4.15 12.97 9.92
C CYS A 194 -4.99 12.10 10.86
N ALA A 195 -5.36 12.66 12.02
CA ALA A 195 -6.17 11.97 13.03
C ALA A 195 -7.68 12.05 12.75
N THR A 196 -8.14 13.07 12.02
CA THR A 196 -9.57 13.32 11.73
C THR A 196 -9.84 13.52 10.24
N ILE A 197 -11.04 13.14 9.79
CA ILE A 197 -11.49 13.32 8.40
C ILE A 197 -11.52 14.80 8.02
N GLU A 198 -11.94 15.68 8.93
CA GLU A 198 -11.92 17.13 8.72
C GLU A 198 -10.52 17.66 8.41
N SER A 199 -9.50 17.15 9.11
CA SER A 199 -8.11 17.52 8.83
C SER A 199 -7.68 17.07 7.43
N ALA A 200 -8.10 15.87 7.01
CA ALA A 200 -7.88 15.39 5.64
C ALA A 200 -8.57 16.31 4.61
N MET A 201 -9.83 16.69 4.85
CA MET A 201 -10.58 17.60 3.96
C MET A 201 -9.87 18.96 3.82
N ARG A 202 -9.31 19.50 4.91
CA ARG A 202 -8.53 20.75 4.88
C ARG A 202 -7.25 20.63 4.05
N ILE A 203 -6.55 19.50 4.12
CA ILE A 203 -5.35 19.24 3.30
C ILE A 203 -5.71 19.20 1.80
N ILE A 204 -6.81 18.53 1.46
CA ILE A 204 -7.30 18.46 0.07
C ILE A 204 -7.77 19.84 -0.41
N ALA A 205 -8.50 20.59 0.42
CA ALA A 205 -8.95 21.95 0.09
C ALA A 205 -7.76 22.90 -0.16
N GLY A 206 -6.69 22.81 0.63
CA GLY A 206 -5.47 23.57 0.38
C GLY A 206 -4.80 23.20 -0.95
N THR A 207 -4.86 21.93 -1.34
CA THR A 207 -4.35 21.47 -2.64
C THR A 207 -5.21 22.03 -3.79
N ALA A 208 -6.53 22.07 -3.64
CA ALA A 208 -7.45 22.66 -4.62
C ALA A 208 -7.16 24.16 -4.82
N ALA A 209 -6.98 24.90 -3.72
CA ALA A 209 -6.63 26.32 -3.77
C ALA A 209 -5.29 26.59 -4.48
N ASN A 210 -4.28 25.73 -4.28
CA ASN A 210 -3.00 25.83 -4.98
C ASN A 210 -3.09 25.57 -6.50
N MET A 211 -4.18 24.96 -6.97
CA MET A 211 -4.43 24.72 -8.40
C MET A 211 -5.44 25.71 -9.01
N GLY A 212 -5.98 26.65 -8.22
CA GLY A 212 -7.03 27.56 -8.66
C GLY A 212 -8.41 26.90 -8.78
N ILE A 213 -8.68 25.88 -7.96
CA ILE A 213 -10.00 25.26 -7.84
C ILE A 213 -10.64 25.75 -6.55
N ASP A 214 -11.85 26.33 -6.66
CA ASP A 214 -12.64 26.76 -5.52
C ASP A 214 -13.39 25.59 -4.87
N VAL A 215 -13.48 25.60 -3.55
CA VAL A 215 -14.23 24.61 -2.77
C VAL A 215 -15.43 25.29 -2.11
N GLU A 216 -16.63 24.84 -2.43
CA GLU A 216 -17.88 25.31 -1.82
C GLU A 216 -18.53 24.16 -1.01
N PRO A 217 -18.97 24.35 0.26
CA PRO A 217 -18.71 25.45 1.20
C PRO A 217 -17.27 25.46 1.79
N PRO A 218 -16.80 26.61 2.32
CA PRO A 218 -15.46 26.70 2.92
C PRO A 218 -15.38 25.89 4.21
N ILE A 219 -14.74 24.72 4.15
CA ILE A 219 -14.43 23.86 5.33
C ILE A 219 -13.36 24.52 6.24
N LEU A 220 -12.66 25.51 5.71
CA LEU A 220 -11.72 26.32 6.45
C LEU A 220 -12.47 27.50 7.06
N GLU A 221 -12.83 27.41 8.35
CA GLU A 221 -13.02 28.63 9.10
C GLU A 221 -11.67 29.38 9.08
N PRO A 222 -11.61 30.60 8.52
CA PRO A 222 -10.38 31.37 8.56
C PRO A 222 -10.05 31.58 10.03
N LYS A 223 -8.90 31.09 10.49
CA LYS A 223 -8.39 31.45 11.82
C LYS A 223 -8.29 32.97 11.84
N LYS A 224 -9.26 33.64 12.47
CA LYS A 224 -9.16 35.06 12.80
C LYS A 224 -7.87 35.20 13.60
N LYS A 225 -6.85 35.82 13.03
CA LYS A 225 -5.72 36.31 13.81
C LYS A 225 -6.31 37.35 14.76
N VAL A 226 -6.52 36.95 16.01
CA VAL A 226 -6.76 37.90 17.09
C VAL A 226 -5.46 38.67 17.19
N VAL A 227 -5.46 39.88 16.61
CA VAL A 227 -4.39 40.84 16.82
C VAL A 227 -4.52 41.26 18.28
N LEU A 228 -3.60 40.77 19.11
CA LEU A 228 -3.43 41.19 20.49
C LEU A 228 -2.63 42.50 20.53
#